data_AF-A0A1F8MWX6-F1
#
_entry.id   AF-A0A1F8MWX6-F1
#
_cell.length_a   1.000
_cell.length_b   1.000
_cell.length_c   1.000
_cell.angle_alpha   90.00
_cell.angle_beta   90.00
_cell.angle_gamma   90.00
#
_symmetry.space_group_name_H-M   'P 1'
#
loop_
_entity.id
_entity.type
_entity.pdbx_description
1 polymer ?
#
loop_
_entity_poly.entity_id
_entity_poly.type
_entity_poly.pdbx_seq_one_letter_code
_entity_poly.pdbx_strand_id
1 'polypeptide(L)'
;MINDKELRAYLAEANAEYTKAPEPEPGDDYEPISDGKYEVAIRMVEIVSSKSSNNMNLKWHLQIIGGKFSGRMLWKYNVLSGESFKWLKKDLAVMGAMVSDLRNLPDILGDLQGAKAIIGLRDNNVFINKRLED
;
A
#
# COMPACT_ATOMS: atom_id res chain seq x y z
N MET A 1 -7.97 25.50 -10.54
CA MET A 1 -8.79 24.27 -10.58
C MET A 1 -9.72 24.40 -11.78
N ILE A 2 -9.75 23.39 -12.66
CA ILE A 2 -10.71 23.34 -13.78
C ILE A 2 -12.11 23.12 -13.19
N ASN A 3 -13.14 23.83 -13.66
CA ASN A 3 -14.51 23.61 -13.17
C ASN A 3 -15.18 22.40 -13.86
N ASP A 4 -16.25 21.85 -13.27
CA ASP A 4 -16.91 20.63 -13.77
C ASP A 4 -17.38 20.76 -15.23
N LYS A 5 -17.83 21.95 -15.65
CA LYS A 5 -18.28 22.21 -17.03
C LYS A 5 -17.12 22.14 -18.02
N GLU A 6 -16.00 22.78 -17.70
CA GLU A 6 -14.77 22.75 -18.51
C GLU A 6 -14.19 21.33 -18.58
N LEU A 7 -14.20 20.60 -17.47
CA LEU A 7 -13.76 19.20 -17.42
C LEU A 7 -14.61 18.31 -18.34
N ARG A 8 -15.93 18.46 -18.30
CA ARG A 8 -16.84 17.68 -19.16
C ARG A 8 -16.70 18.01 -20.64
N ALA A 9 -16.48 19.28 -20.98
CA ALA A 9 -16.23 19.69 -22.36
C ALA A 9 -14.94 19.05 -22.91
N TYR A 10 -13.85 19.10 -22.14
CA TYR A 10 -12.60 18.43 -22.48
C TYR A 10 -12.78 16.91 -22.64
N LEU A 11 -13.48 16.25 -21.72
CA LEU A 11 -13.75 14.81 -21.82
C LEU A 11 -14.62 14.44 -23.02
N ALA A 12 -15.56 15.31 -23.41
CA ALA A 12 -16.38 15.09 -24.61
C ALA A 12 -15.53 15.16 -25.89
N GLU A 13 -14.57 16.08 -25.96
CA GLU A 13 -13.61 16.17 -27.07
C GLU A 13 -12.71 14.93 -27.12
N ALA A 14 -12.17 14.50 -25.97
CA ALA A 14 -11.32 13.31 -25.86
C ALA A 14 -12.05 11.97 -26.13
N ASN A 15 -13.38 11.93 -25.99
CA ASN A 15 -14.18 10.71 -26.13
C ASN A 15 -14.06 10.07 -27.53
N ALA A 16 -13.86 10.87 -28.57
CA ALA A 16 -13.71 10.37 -29.94
C ALA A 16 -12.42 9.58 -30.16
N GLU A 17 -11.36 9.87 -29.39
CA GLU A 17 -10.12 9.11 -29.41
C GLU A 17 -10.21 7.90 -28.49
N TYR A 18 -10.80 8.07 -27.29
CA TYR A 18 -11.02 6.99 -26.33
C TYR A 18 -11.82 5.82 -26.93
N THR A 19 -12.90 6.12 -27.64
CA THR A 19 -13.75 5.10 -28.28
C THR A 19 -13.09 4.36 -29.44
N LYS A 20 -11.98 4.89 -29.97
CA LYS A 20 -11.17 4.25 -31.02
C LYS A 20 -9.94 3.55 -30.46
N ALA A 21 -9.60 3.80 -29.19
CA ALA A 21 -8.53 3.08 -28.54
C ALA A 21 -8.88 1.59 -28.52
N PRO A 22 -7.91 0.70 -28.78
CA PRO A 22 -8.15 -0.73 -28.62
C PRO A 22 -8.63 -1.01 -27.20
N GLU A 23 -9.55 -1.95 -27.06
CA GLU A 23 -9.88 -2.51 -25.75
C GLU A 23 -8.58 -2.94 -25.06
N PRO A 24 -8.40 -2.65 -23.76
CA PRO A 24 -7.25 -3.15 -23.04
C PRO A 24 -7.23 -4.66 -23.21
N GLU A 25 -6.08 -5.20 -23.62
CA GLU A 25 -5.91 -6.64 -23.55
C GLU A 25 -6.15 -7.06 -22.10
N PRO A 26 -6.92 -8.15 -21.87
CA PRO A 26 -7.13 -8.67 -20.52
C PRO A 26 -5.77 -8.74 -19.84
N GLY A 27 -5.62 -8.00 -18.74
CA GLY A 27 -4.32 -7.77 -18.11
C GLY A 27 -3.59 -9.09 -17.95
N ASP A 28 -2.37 -9.14 -18.49
CA ASP A 28 -1.49 -10.29 -18.60
C ASP A 28 -1.60 -11.22 -17.39
N ASP A 29 -1.47 -12.53 -17.64
CA ASP A 29 -1.25 -13.61 -16.68
C ASP A 29 -0.04 -13.32 -15.77
N TYR A 30 -0.16 -12.31 -14.92
CA TYR A 30 0.90 -11.91 -14.02
C TYR A 30 1.10 -13.06 -13.06
N GLU A 31 2.28 -13.66 -13.15
CA GLU A 31 2.69 -14.69 -12.21
C GLU A 31 2.44 -14.19 -10.78
N PRO A 32 1.70 -14.96 -9.98
CA PRO A 32 1.51 -14.66 -8.57
C PRO A 32 2.86 -14.46 -7.90
N ILE A 33 2.94 -13.46 -7.02
CA ILE A 33 4.15 -13.24 -6.23
C ILE A 33 4.30 -14.44 -5.30
N SER A 34 5.35 -15.22 -5.49
CA SER A 34 5.60 -16.42 -4.69
C SER A 34 5.97 -16.06 -3.25
N ASP A 35 5.77 -16.98 -2.31
CA ASP A 35 6.31 -16.85 -0.97
C ASP A 35 7.83 -16.60 -1.00
N GLY A 36 8.33 -15.79 -0.08
CA GLY A 36 9.74 -15.40 -0.09
C GLY A 36 10.05 -14.14 0.71
N LYS A 37 11.28 -13.66 0.55
CA LYS A 37 11.74 -12.39 1.13
C LYS A 37 11.89 -11.36 0.01
N TYR A 38 11.43 -10.14 0.29
CA TYR A 38 11.45 -9.05 -0.68
C TYR A 38 11.94 -7.76 -0.05
N GLU A 39 12.74 -7.03 -0.81
CA GLU A 39 13.00 -5.62 -0.55
C GLU A 39 11.85 -4.79 -1.09
N VAL A 40 11.31 -3.92 -0.25
CA VAL A 40 10.19 -3.04 -0.61
C VAL A 40 10.47 -1.60 -0.21
N ALA A 41 9.91 -0.66 -0.97
CA ALA A 41 9.75 0.73 -0.57
C ALA A 41 8.31 0.95 -0.11
N ILE A 42 8.14 1.68 0.99
CA ILE A 42 6.82 2.11 1.47
C ILE A 42 6.38 3.29 0.61
N ARG A 43 5.30 3.09 -0.15
CA ARG A 43 4.71 4.13 -1.00
C ARG A 43 3.73 5.01 -0.26
N MET A 44 3.04 4.45 0.72
CA MET A 44 2.05 5.14 1.54
C MET A 44 1.71 4.30 2.77
N VAL A 45 1.33 4.96 3.85
CA VAL A 45 0.67 4.33 4.99
C VAL A 45 -0.58 5.13 5.30
N GLU A 46 -1.72 4.47 5.40
CA GLU A 46 -3.02 5.14 5.61
C GLU A 46 -3.91 4.35 6.57
N ILE A 47 -4.82 5.06 7.24
CA ILE A 47 -5.88 4.42 8.02
C ILE A 47 -7.12 4.28 7.13
N VAL A 48 -7.60 3.06 6.96
CA VAL A 48 -8.74 2.74 6.12
C VAL A 48 -9.80 1.95 6.89
N SER A 49 -11.07 2.15 6.56
CA SER A 49 -12.14 1.32 7.09
C SER A 49 -12.17 -0.03 6.35
N SER A 50 -12.36 -1.11 7.12
CA SER A 50 -12.63 -2.43 6.58
C SER A 50 -14.06 -2.50 6.06
N LYS A 51 -14.24 -2.87 4.79
CA LYS A 51 -15.57 -3.11 4.22
C LYS A 51 -16.28 -4.33 4.83
N SER A 52 -15.53 -5.30 5.36
CA SER A 52 -16.06 -6.60 5.80
C SER A 52 -16.23 -6.73 7.32
N SER A 53 -15.44 -6.01 8.12
CA SER A 53 -15.37 -6.22 9.57
C SER A 53 -15.67 -4.99 10.42
N ASN A 54 -16.06 -3.87 9.80
CA ASN A 54 -16.32 -2.57 10.44
C ASN A 54 -15.17 -2.02 11.32
N ASN A 55 -13.98 -2.64 11.24
CA ASN A 55 -12.78 -2.21 11.95
C ASN A 55 -11.98 -1.22 11.10
N MET A 56 -11.25 -0.32 11.76
CA MET A 56 -10.22 0.48 11.10
C MET A 56 -8.92 -0.32 10.98
N ASN A 57 -8.19 -0.12 9.89
CA ASN A 57 -6.90 -0.78 9.64
C ASN A 57 -5.84 0.27 9.30
N LEU A 58 -4.61 0.05 9.76
CA LEU A 58 -3.45 0.67 9.17
C LEU A 58 -3.02 -0.15 7.95
N LYS A 59 -3.18 0.41 6.74
CA LYS A 59 -2.80 -0.21 5.47
C LYS A 59 -1.44 0.31 5.03
N TRP A 60 -0.53 -0.62 4.77
CA TRP A 60 0.80 -0.36 4.22
C TRP A 60 0.79 -0.62 2.73
N HIS A 61 1.28 0.36 1.97
CA HIS A 61 1.46 0.28 0.53
C HIS A 61 2.91 -0.03 0.22
N LEU A 62 3.21 -1.27 -0.16
CA LEU A 62 4.56 -1.77 -0.30
C LEU A 62 4.83 -2.06 -1.77
N GLN A 63 5.84 -1.42 -2.36
CA GLN A 63 6.28 -1.75 -3.71
C GLN A 63 7.58 -2.55 -3.64
N ILE A 64 7.62 -3.71 -4.29
CA ILE A 64 8.86 -4.48 -4.44
C ILE A 64 9.85 -3.67 -5.28
N ILE A 65 11.09 -3.50 -4.81
CA ILE A 65 12.11 -2.67 -5.48
C ILE A 65 13.23 -3.48 -6.15
N GLY A 66 13.23 -4.80 -6.00
CA GLY A 66 14.28 -5.66 -6.57
C GLY A 66 13.78 -7.04 -7.01
N GLY A 67 14.57 -7.70 -7.84
CA GLY A 67 14.31 -9.06 -8.33
C GLY A 67 13.17 -9.17 -9.35
N LYS A 68 12.71 -10.40 -9.57
CA LYS A 68 11.72 -10.76 -10.61
C LYS A 68 10.39 -10.00 -10.51
N PHE A 69 9.95 -9.71 -9.29
CA PHE A 69 8.66 -9.05 -9.02
C PHE A 69 8.80 -7.55 -8.77
N SER A 70 9.92 -6.93 -9.18
CA SER A 70 10.13 -5.49 -9.02
C SER A 70 8.99 -4.67 -9.65
N GLY A 71 8.60 -3.60 -8.97
CA GLY A 71 7.48 -2.74 -9.34
C GLY A 71 6.11 -3.22 -8.86
N ARG A 72 5.95 -4.50 -8.49
CA ARG A 72 4.66 -5.06 -8.02
C ARG A 72 4.30 -4.55 -6.62
N MET A 73 3.00 -4.37 -6.39
CA MET A 73 2.46 -3.91 -5.11
C MET A 73 2.04 -5.07 -4.21
N LEU A 74 2.34 -4.93 -2.92
CA LEU A 74 1.86 -5.75 -1.83
C LEU A 74 1.15 -4.87 -0.80
N TRP A 75 0.10 -5.41 -0.20
CA TRP A 75 -0.69 -4.73 0.82
C TRP A 75 -0.57 -5.48 2.14
N LYS A 76 -0.37 -4.73 3.22
CA LYS A 76 -0.41 -5.26 4.57
C LYS A 76 -1.40 -4.46 5.41
N TYR A 77 -2.18 -5.16 6.23
CA TYR A 77 -3.17 -4.56 7.09
C TYR A 77 -2.86 -4.89 8.54
N ASN A 78 -2.88 -3.87 9.39
CA ASN A 78 -2.89 -4.01 10.83
C ASN A 78 -4.24 -3.55 11.37
N VAL A 79 -5.00 -4.48 11.93
CA VAL A 79 -6.31 -4.18 12.53
C VAL A 79 -6.12 -3.34 13.79
N LEU A 80 -6.80 -2.20 13.87
CA LEU A 80 -6.72 -1.27 14.99
C LEU A 80 -7.73 -1.64 16.10
N SER A 81 -7.67 -2.89 16.57
CA SER A 81 -8.55 -3.37 17.65
C SER A 81 -7.94 -4.49 18.48
N GLY A 82 -8.35 -4.53 19.75
CA GLY A 82 -8.15 -5.64 20.68
C GLY A 82 -6.73 -6.22 20.72
N GLU A 83 -6.63 -7.55 20.64
CA GLU A 83 -5.37 -8.27 20.75
C GLU A 83 -4.43 -8.08 19.53
N SER A 84 -4.94 -7.54 18.42
CA SER A 84 -4.15 -7.33 17.21
C SER A 84 -3.16 -6.17 17.33
N PHE A 85 -3.28 -5.30 18.33
CA PHE A 85 -2.31 -4.22 18.56
C PHE A 85 -0.87 -4.71 18.78
N LYS A 86 -0.65 -5.96 19.21
CA LYS A 86 0.70 -6.53 19.30
C LYS A 86 1.41 -6.60 17.95
N TRP A 87 0.65 -6.85 16.86
CA TRP A 87 1.18 -6.90 15.50
C TRP A 87 1.48 -5.50 14.97
N LEU A 88 0.58 -4.55 15.20
CA LEU A 88 0.83 -3.14 14.89
C LEU A 88 2.10 -2.64 15.59
N LYS A 89 2.21 -2.86 16.91
CA LYS A 89 3.39 -2.45 17.69
C LYS A 89 4.67 -3.09 17.16
N LYS A 90 4.63 -4.37 16.80
CA LYS A 90 5.78 -5.06 16.20
C LYS A 90 6.22 -4.37 14.91
N ASP A 91 5.29 -4.11 14.00
CA ASP A 91 5.62 -3.49 12.71
C ASP A 91 6.11 -2.04 12.89
N LEU A 92 5.47 -1.24 13.75
CA LEU A 92 5.92 0.11 14.08
C LEU A 92 7.30 0.11 14.73
N ALA A 93 7.59 -0.84 15.61
CA ALA A 93 8.91 -0.97 16.23
C ALA A 93 9.99 -1.31 15.21
N VAL A 94 9.73 -2.27 14.29
CA VAL A 94 10.66 -2.60 13.21
C VAL A 94 10.92 -1.38 12.33
N MET A 95 9.91 -0.55 12.08
CA MET A 95 10.03 0.67 11.30
C MET A 95 10.56 1.87 12.10
N GLY A 96 10.87 1.73 13.40
CA GLY A 96 11.36 2.83 14.24
C GLY A 96 10.34 3.95 14.46
N ALA A 97 9.04 3.64 14.37
CA ALA A 97 7.93 4.60 14.42
C ALA A 97 6.92 4.27 15.54
N MET A 98 7.44 3.80 16.68
CA MET A 98 6.59 3.47 17.83
C MET A 98 5.93 4.71 18.41
N VAL A 99 4.62 4.62 18.64
CA VAL A 99 3.85 5.63 19.34
C VAL A 99 3.49 5.15 20.74
N SER A 100 3.62 6.03 21.74
CA SER A 100 3.15 5.78 23.10
C SER A 100 1.64 6.01 23.25
N ASP A 101 1.08 6.89 22.42
CA ASP A 101 -0.35 7.17 22.31
C ASP A 101 -0.81 6.91 20.87
N LEU A 102 -1.79 6.01 20.71
CA LEU A 102 -2.32 5.64 19.40
C LEU A 102 -2.94 6.82 18.65
N ARG A 103 -3.42 7.86 19.36
CA ARG A 103 -3.99 9.06 18.74
C ARG A 103 -2.98 9.84 17.90
N ASN A 104 -1.69 9.67 18.17
CA ASN A 104 -0.60 10.30 17.43
C ASN A 104 -0.19 9.49 16.19
N LEU A 105 -0.81 8.32 15.95
CA LEU A 105 -0.50 7.48 14.79
C LEU A 105 -0.65 8.23 13.45
N PRO A 106 -1.69 9.05 13.20
CA PRO A 106 -1.82 9.80 11.94
C PRO A 106 -0.65 10.76 11.68
N ASP A 107 -0.09 11.35 12.74
CA ASP A 107 0.94 12.39 12.63
C ASP A 107 2.26 11.86 12.09
N ILE A 108 2.54 10.57 12.27
CA ILE A 108 3.79 9.92 11.87
C ILE A 108 3.71 9.16 10.55
N LEU A 109 2.54 9.06 9.91
CA LEU A 109 2.37 8.21 8.73
C LEU A 109 3.15 8.72 7.51
N GLY A 110 3.26 10.05 7.38
CA GLY A 110 4.02 10.69 6.31
C GLY A 110 5.51 10.36 6.36
N ASP A 111 6.08 10.27 7.57
CA ASP A 111 7.51 9.99 7.78
C ASP A 111 7.92 8.57 7.37
N LEU A 112 6.93 7.66 7.23
CA LEU A 112 7.16 6.30 6.76
C LEU A 112 7.21 6.21 5.22
N GLN A 113 6.77 7.24 4.51
CA GLN A 113 6.79 7.25 3.05
C GLN A 113 8.22 7.31 2.53
N GLY A 114 8.54 6.46 1.56
CA GLY A 114 9.88 6.33 0.98
C GLY A 114 10.82 5.41 1.76
N ALA A 115 10.55 5.13 3.04
CA ALA A 115 11.36 4.20 3.82
C ALA A 115 11.35 2.80 3.20
N LYS A 116 12.49 2.11 3.29
CA LYS A 116 12.67 0.78 2.72
C LYS A 116 12.67 -0.29 3.81
N ALA A 117 12.25 -1.50 3.46
CA ALA A 117 12.21 -2.62 4.38
C ALA A 117 12.43 -3.96 3.68
N ILE A 118 12.89 -4.95 4.45
CA ILE A 118 12.80 -6.36 4.12
C ILE A 118 11.48 -6.89 4.68
N ILE A 119 10.68 -7.47 3.80
CA ILE A 119 9.46 -8.20 4.16
C ILE A 119 9.61 -9.70 3.93
N GLY A 120 8.81 -10.49 4.63
CA GLY A 120 8.48 -11.87 4.26
C GLY A 120 7.06 -11.93 3.74
N LEU A 121 6.85 -12.63 2.62
CA LEU A 121 5.53 -13.04 2.14
C LEU A 121 5.39 -14.54 2.40
N ARG A 122 4.31 -14.92 3.11
CA ARG A 122 3.98 -16.32 3.37
C ARG A 122 2.48 -16.52 3.43
N ASP A 123 1.92 -17.44 2.66
CA ASP A 123 0.48 -17.75 2.65
C ASP A 123 -0.38 -16.47 2.49
N ASN A 124 0.02 -15.57 1.58
CA ASN A 124 -0.56 -14.23 1.36
C ASN A 124 -0.43 -13.23 2.53
N ASN A 125 0.26 -13.57 3.61
CA ASN A 125 0.53 -12.68 4.73
C ASN A 125 1.88 -11.98 4.56
N VAL A 126 1.89 -10.67 4.84
CA VAL A 126 3.09 -9.83 4.78
C VAL A 126 3.59 -9.54 6.20
N PHE A 127 4.88 -9.79 6.40
CA PHE A 127 5.59 -9.57 7.66
C PHE A 127 6.71 -8.55 7.43
N ILE A 128 6.67 -7.41 8.10
CA ILE A 128 7.75 -6.42 8.05
C ILE A 128 8.82 -6.90 9.03
N ASN A 129 9.98 -7.29 8.49
CA ASN A 129 11.01 -7.99 9.28
C ASN A 129 12.17 -7.09 9.67
N LYS A 130 12.54 -6.15 8.80
CA LYS A 130 13.68 -5.26 9.05
C LYS A 130 13.51 -3.96 8.26
N ARG A 131 13.65 -2.81 8.91
CA ARG A 131 13.85 -1.52 8.21
C ARG A 131 15.26 -1.48 7.63
N LEU A 132 15.37 -1.00 6.40
CA LEU A 132 16.66 -0.72 5.77
C LEU A 132 17.02 0.74 6.10
N GLU A 133 18.24 0.94 6.59
CA GLU A 133 18.84 2.26 6.72
C GLU A 133 19.39 2.64 5.33
N ASP A 134 19.26 3.92 4.97
CA ASP A 134 19.87 4.46 3.75
C ASP A 134 21.37 4.69 3.94
#